data_AF-A0A0C2MXH7-F1
#
_entry.id   AF-A0A0C2MXH7-F1
#
_cell.length_a   1.000
_cell.length_b   1.000
_cell.length_c   1.000
_cell.angle_alpha   90.00
_cell.angle_beta   90.00
_cell.angle_gamma   90.00
#
_symmetry.space_group_name_H-M   'P 1'
#
loop_
_entity.id
_entity.type
_entity.pdbx_description
1 polymer ?
#
loop_
_entity_poly.entity_id
_entity_poly.type
_entity_poly.pdbx_seq_one_letter_code
_entity_poly.pdbx_strand_id
1 'polypeptide(L)'
;MADFKLNLRVNAVKLHGTKGVNINGPILKAKSEEFAEKRGRNDFKATDSWLSRWKARHNIKFKKAHDGKGITDNESAEQWKNTKIHTFLENLCADDIYNADETGLYYRATLDGSL
;
A
#
# COMPACT_ATOMS: atom_id res chain seq x y z
N MET A 1 18.23 23.44 -9.76
CA MET A 1 18.20 21.94 -9.65
C MET A 1 17.36 21.43 -8.47
N ALA A 2 17.23 22.20 -7.37
CA ALA A 2 16.41 21.87 -6.20
C ALA A 2 14.88 21.89 -6.49
N ASP A 3 14.40 22.88 -7.25
CA ASP A 3 12.96 23.02 -7.58
C ASP A 3 12.35 21.85 -8.34
N PHE A 4 13.15 21.18 -9.18
CA PHE A 4 12.69 20.01 -9.95
C PHE A 4 12.44 18.80 -9.05
N LYS A 5 13.32 18.60 -8.06
CA LYS A 5 13.25 17.45 -7.14
C LYS A 5 12.13 17.62 -6.10
N LEU A 6 11.92 18.85 -5.62
CA LEU A 6 10.88 19.16 -4.64
C LEU A 6 9.47 19.06 -5.23
N ASN A 7 9.25 19.56 -6.45
CA ASN A 7 7.94 19.48 -7.12
C ASN A 7 7.53 18.03 -7.45
N LEU A 8 8.48 17.18 -7.79
CA LEU A 8 8.23 15.76 -8.04
C LEU A 8 7.81 15.02 -6.76
N ARG A 9 8.37 15.41 -5.60
CA ARG A 9 7.95 14.89 -4.29
C ARG A 9 6.52 15.33 -3.95
N VAL A 10 6.20 16.61 -4.14
CA VAL A 10 4.86 17.15 -3.86
C VAL A 10 3.80 16.46 -4.73
N ASN A 11 4.07 16.26 -6.03
CA ASN A 11 3.14 15.55 -6.93
C ASN A 11 3.02 14.06 -6.61
N ALA A 12 4.10 13.37 -6.27
CA ALA A 12 4.04 11.96 -5.87
C ALA A 12 3.20 11.76 -4.60
N VAL A 13 3.31 12.68 -3.62
CA VAL A 13 2.47 12.65 -2.41
C VAL A 13 1.02 12.99 -2.74
N LYS A 14 0.77 13.94 -3.64
CA LYS A 14 -0.60 14.34 -4.04
C LYS A 14 -1.34 13.24 -4.81
N LEU A 15 -0.63 12.49 -5.66
CA LEU A 15 -1.17 11.32 -6.36
C LEU A 15 -1.50 10.16 -5.40
N HIS A 16 -0.77 10.02 -4.29
CA HIS A 16 -1.09 9.03 -3.25
C HIS A 16 -2.34 9.41 -2.44
N GLY A 17 -2.70 10.70 -2.40
CA GLY A 17 -3.90 11.20 -1.73
C GLY A 17 -5.19 11.05 -2.55
N THR A 18 -5.09 10.84 -3.87
CA THR A 18 -6.24 10.63 -4.75
C THR A 18 -6.58 9.13 -4.82
N LYS A 19 -7.55 8.72 -3.99
CA LYS A 19 -8.34 7.48 -4.07
C LYS A 19 -7.65 6.30 -4.78
N GLY A 20 -6.84 5.55 -4.04
CA GLY A 20 -6.56 4.13 -4.34
C GLY A 20 -5.66 3.84 -5.55
N VAL A 21 -5.03 4.84 -6.17
CA VAL A 21 -4.12 4.57 -7.30
C VAL A 21 -2.78 4.04 -6.76
N ASN A 22 -2.48 2.78 -7.06
CA ASN A 22 -1.17 2.19 -6.82
C ASN A 22 -0.13 2.84 -7.76
N ILE A 23 0.60 3.82 -7.26
CA ILE A 23 1.67 4.47 -8.01
C ILE A 23 2.85 3.50 -8.12
N ASN A 24 3.21 3.11 -9.34
CA ASN A 24 4.34 2.23 -9.62
C ASN A 24 5.51 2.99 -10.29
N GLY A 25 6.64 2.29 -10.43
CA GLY A 25 7.87 2.86 -11.02
C GLY A 25 7.67 3.44 -12.43
N PRO A 26 7.04 2.72 -13.36
CA PRO A 26 6.76 3.23 -14.71
C PRO A 26 5.96 4.53 -14.74
N ILE A 27 4.89 4.66 -13.94
CA ILE A 27 4.08 5.89 -13.87
C ILE A 27 4.93 7.07 -13.38
N LEU A 28 5.76 6.84 -12.36
CA LEU A 28 6.67 7.87 -11.85
C LEU A 28 7.67 8.32 -12.91
N LYS A 29 8.23 7.40 -13.69
CA LYS A 29 9.17 7.74 -14.78
C LYS A 29 8.50 8.61 -15.84
N ALA A 30 7.35 8.17 -16.36
CA ALA A 30 6.61 8.90 -17.39
C ALA A 30 6.23 10.31 -16.93
N LYS A 31 5.72 10.45 -15.69
CA LYS A 31 5.42 11.77 -15.13
C LYS A 31 6.66 12.64 -14.96
N SER A 32 7.79 12.05 -14.58
CA SER A 32 9.05 12.78 -14.42
C SER A 32 9.57 13.36 -15.73
N GLU A 33 9.42 12.62 -16.83
CA GLU A 33 9.78 13.05 -18.18
C GLU A 33 8.83 14.14 -18.69
N GLU A 34 7.52 13.95 -18.55
CA GLU A 34 6.51 14.99 -18.88
C GLU A 34 6.77 16.31 -18.13
N PHE A 35 7.15 16.22 -16.85
CA PHE A 35 7.51 17.41 -16.07
C PHE A 35 8.82 18.07 -16.52
N ALA A 36 9.78 17.29 -17.03
CA ALA A 36 11.03 17.81 -17.55
C ALA A 36 10.82 18.55 -18.88
N GLU A 37 10.03 17.96 -19.79
CA GLU A 37 9.62 18.58 -21.06
C GLU A 37 8.90 19.91 -20.84
N LYS A 38 7.93 19.96 -19.91
CA LYS A 38 7.23 21.21 -19.53
C LYS A 38 8.17 22.29 -18.99
N ARG A 39 9.37 21.92 -18.55
CA ARG A 39 10.41 22.83 -18.06
C ARG A 39 11.51 23.08 -19.09
N GLY A 40 11.31 22.68 -20.35
CA GLY A 40 12.25 22.86 -21.46
C GLY A 40 13.44 21.90 -21.44
N ARG A 41 13.37 20.80 -20.68
CA ARG A 41 14.42 19.77 -20.62
C ARG A 41 13.96 18.49 -21.28
N ASN A 42 14.05 18.49 -22.61
CA ASN A 42 13.64 17.38 -23.46
C ASN A 42 14.68 16.25 -23.53
N ASP A 43 15.89 16.48 -22.99
CA ASP A 43 16.99 15.54 -22.91
C ASP A 43 16.94 14.64 -21.66
N PHE A 44 16.08 14.98 -20.70
CA PHE A 44 15.96 14.24 -19.45
C PHE A 44 15.27 12.89 -19.67
N LYS A 45 15.94 11.81 -19.25
CA LYS A 45 15.36 10.46 -19.18
C LYS A 45 15.31 9.95 -17.74
N ALA A 46 14.15 9.44 -17.33
CA ALA A 46 13.93 8.86 -16.02
C ALA A 46 14.42 7.40 -15.98
N THR A 47 15.74 7.22 -15.97
CA THR A 47 16.37 5.90 -15.87
C THR A 47 16.06 5.20 -14.54
N ASP A 48 16.25 3.88 -14.47
CA ASP A 48 16.12 3.13 -13.21
C ASP A 48 17.07 3.64 -12.12
N SER A 49 18.31 3.98 -12.50
CA SER A 49 19.28 4.57 -11.59
C SER A 49 18.83 5.93 -11.06
N TRP A 50 18.25 6.77 -11.94
CA TRP A 50 17.68 8.05 -11.52
C TRP A 50 16.53 7.85 -10.53
N LEU A 51 15.59 6.97 -10.85
CA LEU A 51 14.43 6.68 -10.01
C LEU A 51 14.83 6.12 -8.65
N SER A 52 15.81 5.21 -8.61
CA SER A 52 16.35 4.65 -7.38
C SER A 52 16.97 5.73 -6.48
N ARG A 53 17.84 6.58 -7.04
CA ARG A 53 18.46 7.70 -6.30
C ARG A 53 17.45 8.75 -5.86
N TRP A 54 16.42 9.01 -6.66
CA TRP A 54 15.33 9.91 -6.31
C TRP A 54 14.53 9.38 -5.12
N LYS A 55 14.16 8.09 -5.13
CA LYS A 55 13.49 7.44 -4.01
C LYS A 55 14.31 7.50 -2.73
N ALA A 56 15.60 7.14 -2.80
CA ALA A 56 16.50 7.17 -1.65
C ALA A 56 16.61 8.58 -1.03
N ARG A 57 16.76 9.62 -1.87
CA ARG A 57 16.85 11.02 -1.42
C ARG A 57 15.57 11.51 -0.73
N HIS A 58 14.42 10.97 -1.10
CA HIS A 58 13.13 11.37 -0.56
C HIS A 58 12.52 10.37 0.42
N ASN A 59 13.29 9.35 0.82
CA ASN A 59 12.87 8.27 1.71
C ASN A 59 11.55 7.59 1.27
N ILE A 60 11.38 7.40 -0.05
CA ILE A 60 10.20 6.76 -0.63
C ILE A 60 10.45 5.25 -0.65
N LYS A 61 9.69 4.53 0.17
CA LYS A 61 9.71 3.06 0.20
C LYS A 61 8.47 2.53 -0.51
N PHE A 62 8.63 1.58 -1.42
CA PHE A 62 7.49 0.81 -1.89
C PHE A 62 7.02 -0.07 -0.73
N LYS A 63 5.76 0.12 -0.33
CA LYS A 63 5.08 -0.90 0.46
C LYS A 63 4.47 -1.87 -0.53
N LYS A 64 4.72 -3.17 -0.34
CA LYS A 64 3.89 -4.18 -0.98
C LYS A 64 2.46 -3.88 -0.53
N ALA A 65 1.54 -3.72 -1.48
CA ALA A 65 0.14 -3.66 -1.11
C ALA A 65 -0.15 -4.99 -0.42
N HIS A 66 -0.36 -4.97 0.90
CA HIS A 66 -0.92 -6.14 1.56
C HIS A 66 -2.31 -6.33 0.96
N ASP A 67 -2.56 -7.56 0.58
CA ASP A 67 -3.66 -8.07 -0.22
C ASP A 67 -5.01 -7.96 0.52
N GLY A 68 -5.07 -7.25 1.65
CA GLY A 68 -6.29 -6.96 2.40
C GLY A 68 -7.08 -5.73 1.92
N LYS A 69 -6.64 -5.08 0.83
CA LYS A 69 -7.38 -3.99 0.17
C LYS A 69 -7.67 -4.30 -1.30
N GLY A 70 -7.92 -5.56 -1.62
CA GLY A 70 -8.82 -5.86 -2.73
C GLY A 70 -10.10 -5.06 -2.53
N ILE A 71 -10.71 -4.54 -3.62
CA ILE A 71 -11.98 -3.81 -3.63
C ILE A 71 -12.87 -4.38 -2.54
N THR A 72 -12.92 -3.69 -1.41
CA THR A 72 -13.64 -4.19 -0.25
C THR A 72 -15.08 -3.84 -0.54
N ASP A 73 -15.91 -4.86 -0.70
CA ASP A 73 -17.34 -4.67 -0.83
C ASP A 73 -17.88 -4.14 0.51
N ASN A 74 -17.75 -2.83 0.68
CA ASN A 74 -18.21 -2.13 1.87
C ASN A 74 -19.70 -2.33 2.09
N GLU A 75 -20.48 -2.50 1.01
CA GLU A 75 -21.92 -2.73 1.12
C GLU A 75 -22.19 -4.10 1.72
N SER A 76 -21.55 -5.16 1.20
CA SER A 76 -21.64 -6.50 1.80
C SER A 76 -21.09 -6.54 3.23
N ALA A 77 -20.01 -5.81 3.52
CA ALA A 77 -19.44 -5.74 4.86
C ALA A 77 -20.40 -5.05 5.86
N GLU A 78 -21.01 -3.93 5.48
CA GLU A 78 -22.01 -3.23 6.29
C GLU A 78 -23.29 -4.06 6.42
N GLN A 79 -23.75 -4.71 5.35
CA GLN A 79 -24.91 -5.59 5.42
C GLN A 79 -24.65 -6.76 6.36
N TRP A 80 -23.48 -7.41 6.29
CA TRP A 80 -23.11 -8.50 7.18
C TRP A 80 -23.03 -8.04 8.63
N LYS A 81 -22.40 -6.88 8.88
CA LYS A 81 -22.31 -6.27 10.21
C LYS A 81 -23.68 -5.97 10.80
N ASN A 82 -24.62 -5.46 10.01
CA ASN A 82 -25.94 -5.08 10.54
C ASN A 82 -26.94 -6.23 10.60
N THR A 83 -26.76 -7.31 9.83
CA THR A 83 -27.76 -8.39 9.73
C THR A 83 -27.31 -9.74 10.28
N LYS A 84 -26.00 -10.04 10.30
CA LYS A 84 -25.47 -11.35 10.69
C LYS A 84 -24.77 -11.32 12.03
N ILE A 85 -23.99 -10.28 12.33
CA ILE A 85 -23.18 -10.26 13.57
C ILE A 85 -24.05 -10.39 14.82
N HIS A 86 -25.20 -9.75 14.86
CA HIS A 86 -26.11 -9.77 16.01
C HIS A 86 -26.63 -11.18 16.28
N THR A 87 -27.02 -11.92 15.23
CA THR A 87 -27.51 -13.30 15.37
C THR A 87 -26.45 -14.28 15.89
N PHE A 88 -25.16 -14.01 15.63
CA PHE A 88 -24.07 -14.82 16.17
C PHE A 88 -23.77 -14.47 17.63
N LEU A 89 -23.81 -13.18 17.98
CA LEU A 89 -23.51 -12.69 19.32
C LEU A 89 -24.62 -12.98 20.34
N GLU A 90 -25.88 -13.12 19.92
CA GLU A 90 -27.00 -13.45 20.82
C GLU A 90 -26.82 -14.77 21.58
N ASN A 91 -26.02 -15.70 21.03
CA ASN A 91 -25.79 -17.03 21.62
C ASN A 91 -24.37 -17.20 22.19
N LEU A 92 -23.57 -16.15 22.24
CA LEU A 92 -22.18 -16.18 22.72
C LEU A 92 -22.01 -15.25 23.92
N CYS A 93 -21.33 -15.70 24.96
CA CYS A 93 -20.88 -14.83 26.04
C CYS A 93 -19.67 -14.01 25.57
N ALA A 94 -19.37 -12.90 26.23
CA ALA A 94 -18.14 -12.15 25.99
C ALA A 94 -16.88 -13.02 26.16
N ASP A 95 -16.94 -14.01 27.06
CA ASP A 95 -15.86 -14.97 27.31
C ASP A 95 -15.66 -15.99 26.18
N ASP A 96 -16.59 -16.07 25.22
CA ASP A 96 -16.51 -16.96 24.05
C ASP A 96 -15.90 -16.26 22.82
N ILE A 97 -15.57 -14.97 22.92
CA ILE A 97 -15.07 -14.16 21.80
C ILE A 97 -13.55 -14.08 21.87
N TYR A 98 -12.89 -14.84 21.01
CA TYR A 98 -11.43 -14.85 20.88
C TYR A 98 -10.98 -14.18 19.58
N ASN A 99 -9.93 -13.35 19.66
CA ASN A 99 -9.28 -12.81 18.47
C ASN A 99 -8.19 -13.78 18.01
N ALA A 100 -8.33 -14.34 16.80
CA ALA A 100 -7.29 -15.13 16.14
C ALA A 100 -6.89 -14.41 14.85
N ASP A 101 -5.70 -13.80 14.84
CA ASP A 101 -5.17 -13.10 13.66
C ASP A 101 -4.33 -14.03 12.77
N GLU A 102 -3.64 -15.00 13.38
CA GLU A 102 -2.77 -15.96 12.69
C GLU A 102 -3.07 -17.39 13.18
N THR A 103 -3.14 -18.33 12.25
CA THR A 103 -3.22 -19.77 12.55
C THR A 103 -2.09 -20.47 11.80
N GLY A 104 -1.32 -21.29 12.52
CA GLY A 104 -0.17 -22.01 11.98
C GLY A 104 -0.24 -23.49 12.36
N LEU A 105 -0.16 -24.38 11.36
CA LEU A 105 -0.07 -25.82 11.59
C LEU A 105 1.41 -26.24 11.64
N TYR A 106 1.86 -26.67 12.81
CA TYR A 106 3.23 -27.16 13.00
C TYR A 106 3.24 -28.69 13.00
N TYR A 107 3.66 -29.31 11.89
CA TYR A 107 3.88 -30.75 11.80
C TYR A 107 5.34 -31.08 12.13
N ARG A 108 5.57 -31.86 13.20
CA ARG A 108 6.91 -32.27 13.72
C ARG A 108 7.78 -31.17 14.34
N ALA A 109 7.20 -30.13 14.94
CA ALA A 109 7.98 -29.21 15.77
C ALA A 109 8.46 -29.91 17.06
N THR A 110 9.74 -29.74 17.42
CA THR A 110 10.25 -30.17 18.73
C THR A 110 9.77 -29.20 19.82
N LEU A 111 9.76 -29.68 21.08
CA LEU A 111 9.17 -29.01 22.24
C LEU A 111 9.77 -27.62 22.56
N ASP A 112 10.88 -27.24 21.93
CA ASP A 112 11.59 -25.98 22.10
C ASP A 112 11.23 -24.90 21.06
N GLY A 113 10.37 -25.21 20.09
CA GLY A 113 9.85 -24.22 19.15
C GLY A 113 10.88 -23.64 18.19
N SER A 114 12.07 -24.24 18.05
CA SER A 114 13.00 -23.88 16.97
C SER A 114 12.69 -24.65 15.70
N LEU A 115 12.59 -23.91 14.59
CA LEU A 115 12.60 -24.45 13.22
C LEU A 115 13.93 -25.12 12.88
#